data_AF-A0A3N1VJZ6-F1
#
_entry.id   AF-A0A3N1VJZ6-F1
#
_cell.length_a   1.000
_cell.length_b   1.000
_cell.length_c   1.000
_cell.angle_alpha   90.00
_cell.angle_beta   90.00
_cell.angle_gamma   90.00
#
_symmetry.space_group_name_H-M   'P 1'
#
loop_
_entity.id
_entity.type
_entity.pdbx_description
1 polymer ?
#
loop_
_entity_poly.entity_id
_entity_poly.type
_entity_poly.pdbx_seq_one_letter_code
_entity_poly.pdbx_strand_id
1 'polypeptide(L)'
;MGVWGRRTRRWTAIAVLATGLWVVWYMVQCAPKMEAASSAEASVNLQKTKQDKLRRQIAKIREDLSHQGQLAEELGRVEQLLLEAKSLDDAASKMQQRLQESFEKAGLQVQAYNVLNPTAWEEIPMAQVEFRLSANPSALAELLKVLEEDEKLIRVESLSVVYRPAKDFPLFVTLRVGTLFVDTTSLKTVLNQASQN
;
A
#
# COMPACT_ATOMS: atom_id res chain seq x y z
N MET A 1 -67.51 38.67 -52.96
CA MET A 1 -66.41 39.66 -52.75
C MET A 1 -66.89 40.68 -51.72
N GLY A 2 -66.49 40.50 -50.45
CA GLY A 2 -67.01 41.30 -49.34
C GLY A 2 -66.41 42.71 -49.31
N VAL A 3 -67.26 43.73 -49.36
CA VAL A 3 -66.89 45.14 -49.23
C VAL A 3 -66.47 45.40 -47.77
N TRP A 4 -65.18 45.26 -47.49
CA TRP A 4 -64.61 45.72 -46.22
C TRP A 4 -64.73 47.24 -46.13
N GLY A 5 -65.60 47.71 -45.24
CA GLY A 5 -65.76 49.13 -44.95
C GLY A 5 -64.43 49.75 -44.53
N ARG A 6 -64.18 51.00 -44.93
CA ARG A 6 -62.91 51.72 -44.67
C ARG A 6 -62.48 51.71 -43.18
N ARG A 7 -63.42 51.52 -42.25
CA ARG A 7 -63.15 51.34 -40.82
C ARG A 7 -62.46 50.01 -40.49
N THR A 8 -62.92 48.87 -41.00
CA THR A 8 -62.32 47.56 -40.67
C THR A 8 -60.89 47.45 -41.20
N ARG A 9 -60.62 47.99 -42.40
CA ARG A 9 -59.25 48.09 -42.95
C ARG A 9 -58.28 48.88 -42.07
N ARG A 10 -58.75 49.94 -41.40
CA ARG A 10 -57.92 50.76 -40.50
C ARG A 10 -57.59 50.00 -39.22
N TRP A 11 -58.58 49.32 -38.64
CA TRP A 11 -58.36 48.51 -37.43
C TRP A 11 -57.44 47.32 -37.70
N THR A 12 -57.55 46.65 -38.86
CA THR A 12 -56.61 45.58 -39.21
C THR A 12 -55.20 46.10 -39.46
N ALA A 13 -55.05 47.27 -40.08
CA ALA A 13 -53.72 47.87 -40.25
C ALA A 13 -53.08 48.23 -38.90
N ILE A 14 -53.85 48.76 -37.96
CA ILE A 14 -53.38 49.05 -36.60
C ILE A 14 -53.02 47.76 -35.86
N ALA A 15 -53.84 46.71 -35.96
CA ALA A 15 -53.55 45.43 -35.34
C ALA A 15 -52.27 44.80 -35.88
N VAL A 16 -52.06 44.82 -37.21
CA VAL A 16 -50.82 44.30 -37.84
C VAL A 16 -49.61 45.11 -37.39
N LEU A 17 -49.71 46.44 -37.32
CA LEU A 17 -48.63 47.29 -36.83
C LEU A 17 -48.32 47.03 -35.35
N ALA A 18 -49.34 46.92 -34.50
CA ALA A 18 -49.16 46.63 -33.08
C ALA A 18 -48.52 45.25 -32.85
N THR A 19 -48.93 44.25 -33.62
CA THR A 19 -48.35 42.89 -33.54
C THR A 19 -46.90 42.90 -34.01
N GLY A 20 -46.60 43.59 -35.12
CA GLY A 20 -45.23 43.74 -35.62
C GLY A 20 -44.31 44.44 -34.61
N LEU A 21 -44.80 45.51 -33.96
CA LEU A 21 -44.05 46.24 -32.94
C LEU A 21 -43.77 45.37 -31.70
N TRP A 22 -44.73 44.52 -31.32
CA TRP A 22 -44.58 43.59 -30.21
C TRP A 22 -43.56 42.49 -30.50
N VAL A 23 -43.56 41.94 -31.72
CA VAL A 23 -42.57 40.94 -32.16
C VAL A 23 -41.16 41.54 -32.19
N VAL A 24 -41.01 42.77 -32.72
CA VAL A 24 -39.71 43.46 -32.74
C VAL A 24 -39.21 43.73 -31.31
N TRP A 25 -40.08 44.19 -30.42
CA TRP A 25 -39.72 44.40 -29.02
C TRP A 25 -39.28 43.10 -28.33
N TYR A 26 -40.00 42.00 -28.56
CA TYR A 26 -39.67 40.70 -28.01
C TYR A 26 -38.32 40.17 -28.53
N MET A 27 -38.05 40.28 -29.84
CA MET A 27 -36.77 39.88 -30.42
C MET A 27 -35.60 40.73 -29.92
N VAL A 28 -35.77 42.04 -29.77
CA VAL A 28 -34.66 42.93 -29.37
C VAL A 28 -34.37 42.84 -27.87
N GLN A 29 -35.39 42.66 -27.02
CA GLN A 29 -35.20 42.72 -25.56
C GLN A 29 -35.19 41.37 -24.85
N CYS A 30 -35.99 40.40 -25.29
CA CYS A 30 -36.16 39.12 -24.58
C CYS A 30 -35.25 38.00 -25.14
N ALA A 31 -35.20 37.85 -26.47
CA ALA A 31 -34.40 36.79 -27.10
C ALA A 31 -32.90 36.83 -26.73
N PRO A 32 -32.18 37.96 -26.83
CA PRO A 32 -30.75 37.97 -26.50
C PRO A 32 -30.48 37.73 -25.01
N LYS A 33 -31.42 38.07 -24.12
CA LYS A 33 -31.28 37.83 -22.67
C LYS A 33 -31.49 36.36 -22.30
N MET A 34 -32.41 35.67 -22.98
CA MET A 34 -32.59 34.22 -22.82
C MET A 34 -31.39 33.44 -23.35
N GLU A 35 -30.85 33.81 -24.51
CA GLU A 35 -29.65 33.16 -25.07
C GLU A 35 -28.43 33.40 -24.18
N ALA A 36 -28.24 34.62 -23.67
CA ALA A 36 -27.16 34.93 -22.71
C ALA A 36 -27.31 34.15 -21.40
N ALA A 37 -28.54 33.98 -20.88
CA ALA A 37 -28.78 33.19 -19.68
C ALA A 37 -28.49 31.70 -19.91
N SER A 38 -28.95 31.13 -21.01
CA SER A 38 -28.73 29.71 -21.34
C SER A 38 -27.25 29.38 -21.58
N SER A 39 -26.50 30.28 -22.24
CA SER A 39 -25.06 30.12 -22.44
C SER A 39 -24.26 30.29 -21.15
N ALA A 40 -24.68 31.21 -20.26
CA ALA A 40 -24.12 31.34 -18.92
C ALA A 40 -24.33 30.07 -18.10
N GLU A 41 -25.54 29.51 -18.09
CA GLU A 41 -25.85 28.24 -17.41
C GLU A 41 -25.02 27.06 -17.95
N ALA A 42 -24.88 26.97 -19.28
CA ALA A 42 -24.03 25.96 -19.91
C ALA A 42 -22.56 26.10 -19.48
N SER A 43 -22.05 27.32 -19.39
CA SER A 43 -20.67 27.58 -18.93
C SER A 43 -20.47 27.21 -17.46
N VAL A 44 -21.46 27.47 -16.59
CA VAL A 44 -21.43 27.10 -15.18
C VAL A 44 -21.45 25.58 -15.02
N ASN A 45 -22.28 24.87 -15.80
CA ASN A 45 -22.32 23.41 -15.78
C ASN A 45 -21.01 22.77 -16.28
N LEU A 46 -20.37 23.36 -17.30
CA LEU A 46 -19.04 22.94 -17.75
C LEU A 46 -17.97 23.18 -16.68
N GLN A 47 -18.05 24.27 -15.93
CA GLN A 47 -17.11 24.54 -14.83
C GLN A 47 -17.35 23.59 -13.65
N LYS A 48 -18.60 23.29 -13.30
CA LYS A 48 -18.95 22.30 -12.25
C LYS A 48 -18.44 20.90 -12.59
N THR A 49 -18.65 20.43 -13.82
CA THR A 49 -18.15 19.12 -14.27
C THR A 49 -16.61 19.04 -14.26
N LYS A 50 -15.91 20.13 -14.61
CA LYS A 50 -14.45 20.22 -14.45
C LYS A 50 -14.02 20.17 -12.99
N GLN A 51 -14.71 20.89 -12.10
CA GLN A 51 -14.44 20.82 -10.66
C GLN A 51 -14.63 19.41 -10.09
N ASP A 52 -15.73 18.74 -10.46
CA ASP A 52 -15.99 17.37 -9.99
C ASP A 52 -14.95 16.39 -10.50
N LYS A 53 -14.49 16.53 -11.75
CA LYS A 53 -13.41 15.71 -12.30
C LYS A 53 -12.10 15.90 -11.54
N LEU A 54 -11.72 17.15 -11.25
CA LEU A 54 -10.53 17.47 -10.47
C LEU A 54 -10.63 16.95 -9.03
N ARG A 55 -11.80 17.08 -8.39
CA ARG A 55 -12.03 16.53 -7.04
C ARG A 55 -11.86 15.01 -7.00
N ARG A 56 -12.37 14.29 -8.00
CA ARG A 56 -12.18 12.84 -8.11
C ARG A 56 -10.71 12.47 -8.32
N GLN A 57 -9.98 13.24 -9.13
CA GLN A 57 -8.54 13.02 -9.33
C GLN A 57 -7.75 13.26 -8.03
N ILE A 58 -8.05 14.33 -7.29
CA ILE A 58 -7.43 14.61 -5.99
C ILE A 58 -7.75 13.50 -4.98
N ALA A 59 -9.00 13.02 -4.93
CA ALA A 59 -9.38 11.93 -4.04
C ALA A 59 -8.59 10.65 -4.36
N LYS A 60 -8.44 10.31 -5.65
CA LYS A 60 -7.66 9.16 -6.08
C LYS A 60 -6.17 9.29 -5.74
N ILE A 61 -5.57 10.46 -6.01
CA ILE A 61 -4.16 10.73 -5.66
C ILE A 61 -3.96 10.66 -4.14
N ARG A 62 -4.91 11.15 -3.35
CA ARG A 62 -4.85 11.08 -1.88
C ARG A 62 -4.95 9.65 -1.36
N GLU A 63 -5.80 8.84 -1.99
CA GLU A 63 -5.93 7.42 -1.69
C GLU A 63 -4.62 6.67 -2.03
N ASP A 64 -4.07 6.90 -3.22
CA ASP A 64 -2.77 6.32 -3.65
C ASP A 64 -1.62 6.76 -2.71
N LEU A 65 -1.55 8.04 -2.34
CA LEU A 65 -0.56 8.57 -1.38
C LEU A 65 -0.73 7.99 0.03
N SER A 66 -1.96 7.78 0.48
CA SER A 66 -2.22 7.17 1.78
C SER A 66 -1.79 5.70 1.80
N HIS A 67 -1.99 5.00 0.68
CA HIS A 67 -1.59 3.62 0.51
C HIS A 67 -0.06 3.48 0.44
N GLN A 68 0.62 4.40 -0.26
CA GLN A 68 2.07 4.49 -0.29
C GLN A 68 2.66 4.87 1.07
N GLY A 69 2.03 5.78 1.82
CA GLY A 69 2.46 6.16 3.16
C GLY A 69 2.38 4.99 4.15
N GLN A 70 1.31 4.19 4.09
CA GLN A 70 1.18 2.97 4.89
C GLN A 70 2.23 1.92 4.51
N LEU A 71 2.47 1.71 3.21
CA LEU A 71 3.52 0.80 2.74
C LEU A 71 4.92 1.27 3.16
N ALA A 72 5.20 2.57 3.13
CA ALA A 72 6.46 3.12 3.60
C ALA A 72 6.64 2.96 5.13
N GLU A 73 5.56 3.06 5.90
CA GLU A 73 5.59 2.84 7.35
C GLU A 73 5.77 1.35 7.69
N GLU A 74 5.12 0.45 6.97
CA GLU A 74 5.33 -0.99 7.08
C GLU A 74 6.75 -1.38 6.65
N LEU A 75 7.27 -0.82 5.55
CA LEU A 75 8.65 -1.02 5.12
C LEU A 75 9.67 -0.45 6.12
N GLY A 76 9.39 0.69 6.74
CA GLY A 76 10.24 1.25 7.80
C GLY A 76 10.28 0.38 9.05
N ARG A 77 9.15 -0.27 9.41
CA ARG A 77 9.12 -1.29 10.48
C ARG A 77 9.89 -2.54 10.07
N VAL A 78 9.78 -2.97 8.81
CA VAL A 78 10.55 -4.09 8.26
C VAL A 78 12.06 -3.76 8.23
N GLU A 79 12.47 -2.54 7.89
CA GLU A 79 13.87 -2.09 7.90
C GLU A 79 14.45 -2.06 9.33
N GLN A 80 13.65 -1.69 10.34
CA GLN A 80 14.05 -1.77 11.75
C GLN A 80 14.16 -3.21 12.26
N LEU A 81 13.41 -4.13 11.66
CA LEU A 81 13.46 -5.54 12.02
C LEU A 81 14.59 -6.23 11.28
N LEU A 82 14.84 -5.96 10.00
CA LEU A 82 15.90 -6.56 9.21
C LEU A 82 17.28 -6.31 9.86
N LEU A 83 18.03 -7.39 10.08
CA LEU A 83 19.42 -7.30 10.50
C LEU A 83 20.19 -6.49 9.44
N GLU A 84 20.76 -5.35 9.83
CA GLU A 84 21.70 -4.60 8.99
C GLU A 84 22.91 -5.47 8.68
N ALA A 85 22.84 -6.28 7.64
CA ALA A 85 23.91 -7.14 7.20
C ALA A 85 24.45 -6.63 5.87
N LYS A 86 25.78 -6.63 5.72
CA LYS A 86 26.44 -6.22 4.47
C LYS A 86 26.54 -7.35 3.46
N SER A 87 26.33 -8.60 3.90
CA SER A 87 26.33 -9.81 3.08
C SER A 87 25.48 -10.90 3.74
N LEU A 88 25.13 -11.94 2.97
CA LEU A 88 24.46 -13.14 3.49
C LEU A 88 25.25 -13.82 4.62
N ASP A 89 26.57 -13.85 4.51
CA ASP A 89 27.45 -14.43 5.53
C ASP A 89 27.46 -13.60 6.83
N ASP A 90 27.40 -12.26 6.70
CA ASP A 90 27.29 -11.35 7.84
C ASP A 90 25.92 -11.51 8.53
N ALA A 91 24.85 -11.69 7.75
CA ALA A 91 23.51 -11.99 8.26
C ALA A 91 23.48 -13.32 9.02
N ALA A 92 24.07 -14.37 8.45
CA ALA A 92 24.19 -15.69 9.08
C ALA A 92 24.95 -15.59 10.42
N SER A 93 26.06 -14.85 10.44
CA SER A 93 26.90 -14.69 11.62
C SER A 93 26.20 -13.92 12.73
N LYS A 94 25.51 -12.82 12.41
CA LYS A 94 24.72 -12.05 13.40
C LYS A 94 23.53 -12.83 13.94
N MET A 95 22.82 -13.54 13.07
CA MET A 95 21.74 -14.45 13.50
C MET A 95 22.29 -15.54 14.41
N GLN A 96 23.44 -16.13 14.06
CA GLN A 96 24.09 -17.13 14.90
C GLN A 96 24.39 -16.60 16.29
N GLN A 97 25.05 -15.44 16.37
CA GLN A 97 25.41 -14.85 17.66
C GLN A 97 24.16 -14.57 18.51
N ARG A 98 23.12 -13.95 17.92
CA ARG A 98 21.88 -13.62 18.65
C ARG A 98 21.14 -14.85 19.15
N LEU A 99 21.02 -15.88 18.32
CA LEU A 99 20.37 -17.13 18.71
C LEU A 99 21.19 -17.87 19.76
N GLN A 100 22.52 -17.90 19.62
CA GLN A 100 23.38 -18.51 20.63
C GLN A 100 23.24 -17.83 21.99
N GLU A 101 23.26 -16.50 22.05
CA GLU A 101 23.05 -15.76 23.30
C GLU A 101 21.67 -16.06 23.92
N SER A 102 20.65 -16.23 23.08
CA SER A 102 19.29 -16.56 23.52
C SER A 102 19.18 -18.00 24.01
N PHE A 103 19.88 -18.94 23.36
CA PHE A 103 19.92 -20.34 23.76
C PHE A 103 20.68 -20.53 25.08
N GLU A 104 21.79 -19.81 25.27
CA GLU A 104 22.55 -19.82 26.52
C GLU A 104 21.71 -19.29 27.69
N LYS A 105 20.92 -18.22 27.47
CA LYS A 105 19.98 -17.69 28.48
C LYS A 105 18.88 -18.68 28.87
N ALA A 106 18.41 -19.49 27.92
CA ALA A 106 17.41 -20.53 28.13
C ALA A 106 18.00 -21.87 28.62
N GLY A 107 19.30 -21.89 28.97
CA GLY A 107 19.96 -23.08 29.52
C GLY A 107 20.14 -24.23 28.52
N LEU A 108 20.11 -23.95 27.22
CA LEU A 108 20.32 -24.93 26.16
C LEU A 108 21.81 -25.09 25.88
N GLN A 109 22.26 -26.33 25.66
CA GLN A 109 23.64 -26.60 25.27
C GLN A 109 23.74 -26.73 23.75
N VAL A 110 24.40 -25.77 23.11
CA VAL A 110 24.71 -25.85 21.68
C VAL A 110 25.82 -26.88 21.47
N GLN A 111 25.53 -27.98 20.79
CA GLN A 111 26.53 -29.02 20.47
C GLN A 111 27.32 -28.68 19.22
N ALA A 112 26.61 -28.21 18.19
CA ALA A 112 27.19 -27.81 16.92
C ALA A 112 26.24 -26.85 16.20
N TYR A 113 26.81 -26.05 15.31
CA TYR A 113 26.06 -25.28 14.33
C TYR A 113 26.70 -25.47 12.97
N ASN A 114 25.90 -25.32 11.91
CA ASN A 114 26.37 -25.35 10.54
C ASN A 114 25.67 -24.27 9.73
N VAL A 115 26.45 -23.43 9.04
CA VAL A 115 25.92 -22.47 8.08
C VAL A 115 25.63 -23.24 6.79
N LEU A 116 24.37 -23.22 6.35
CA LEU A 116 23.94 -23.90 5.14
C LEU A 116 24.08 -22.97 3.93
N ASN A 117 24.06 -23.57 2.74
CA ASN A 117 24.06 -22.79 1.51
C ASN A 117 22.87 -21.83 1.48
N PRO A 118 23.06 -20.57 1.06
CA PRO A 118 21.97 -19.62 0.93
C PRO A 118 20.87 -20.18 0.04
N THR A 119 19.63 -20.04 0.49
CA THR A 119 18.43 -20.41 -0.27
C THR A 119 17.68 -19.14 -0.62
N ALA A 120 16.74 -19.20 -1.56
CA ALA A 120 15.82 -18.10 -1.82
C ALA A 120 14.41 -18.47 -1.36
N TRP A 121 13.72 -17.52 -0.73
CA TRP A 121 12.28 -17.61 -0.50
C TRP A 121 11.59 -16.54 -1.34
N GLU A 122 10.73 -16.95 -2.27
CA GLU A 122 10.00 -16.03 -3.17
C GLU A 122 10.94 -15.00 -3.82
N GLU A 123 12.09 -15.48 -4.31
CA GLU A 123 13.16 -14.70 -4.96
C GLU A 123 14.02 -13.83 -4.04
N ILE A 124 13.72 -13.77 -2.73
CA ILE A 124 14.53 -13.06 -1.74
C ILE A 124 15.62 -14.00 -1.19
N PRO A 125 16.91 -13.61 -1.26
CA PRO A 125 17.99 -14.44 -0.73
C PRO A 125 17.91 -14.54 0.80
N MET A 126 18.17 -15.74 1.31
CA MET A 126 18.00 -16.10 2.71
C MET A 126 19.23 -16.85 3.19
N ALA A 127 19.77 -16.42 4.32
CA ALA A 127 20.83 -17.12 5.02
C ALA A 127 20.23 -18.20 5.91
N GLN A 128 20.79 -19.41 5.86
CA GLN A 128 20.31 -20.55 6.65
C GLN A 128 21.38 -21.03 7.63
N VAL A 129 20.97 -21.32 8.85
CA VAL A 129 21.82 -21.91 9.89
C VAL A 129 21.08 -23.07 10.55
N GLU A 130 21.78 -24.20 10.68
CA GLU A 130 21.30 -25.38 11.40
C GLU A 130 22.00 -25.48 12.75
N PHE A 131 21.23 -25.54 13.83
CA PHE A 131 21.70 -25.74 15.19
C PHE A 131 21.39 -27.16 15.66
N ARG A 132 22.36 -27.78 16.32
CA ARG A 132 22.20 -29.02 17.06
C ARG A 132 22.34 -28.72 18.54
N LEU A 133 21.26 -28.90 19.27
CA LEU A 133 21.12 -28.53 20.67
C LEU A 133 20.86 -29.78 21.52
N SER A 134 21.41 -29.79 22.72
CA SER A 134 21.01 -30.67 23.82
C SER A 134 20.09 -29.88 24.74
N ALA A 135 18.91 -30.40 25.02
CA ALA A 135 17.91 -29.74 25.86
C ALA A 135 17.26 -30.74 26.83
N ASN A 136 16.93 -30.26 28.02
CA ASN A 136 15.93 -30.92 28.86
C ASN A 136 14.52 -30.49 28.42
N PRO A 137 13.45 -31.22 28.78
CA PRO A 137 12.08 -30.85 28.41
C PRO A 137 11.69 -29.41 28.80
N SER A 138 12.17 -28.91 29.93
CA SER A 138 11.95 -27.51 30.36
C SER A 138 12.66 -26.51 29.45
N ALA A 139 13.92 -26.76 29.11
CA ALA A 139 14.71 -25.91 28.22
C ALA A 139 14.15 -25.90 26.78
N LEU A 140 13.56 -27.02 26.33
CA LEU A 140 12.85 -27.06 25.05
C LEU A 140 11.59 -26.18 25.05
N ALA A 141 10.84 -26.13 26.15
CA ALA A 141 9.70 -25.24 26.25
C ALA A 141 10.13 -23.76 26.22
N GLU A 142 11.23 -23.42 26.90
CA GLU A 142 11.82 -22.08 26.82
C GLU A 142 12.33 -21.76 25.41
N LEU A 143 12.96 -22.71 24.71
CA LEU A 143 13.37 -22.55 23.32
C LEU A 143 12.18 -22.15 22.44
N LEU A 144 11.07 -22.88 22.53
CA LEU A 144 9.87 -22.61 21.73
C LEU A 144 9.32 -21.20 22.02
N LYS A 145 9.34 -20.80 23.29
CA LYS A 145 8.90 -19.45 23.68
C LYS A 145 9.82 -18.36 23.12
N VAL A 146 11.13 -18.56 23.18
CA VAL A 146 12.11 -17.64 22.58
C VAL A 146 11.90 -17.53 21.07
N LEU A 147 11.65 -18.65 20.39
CA LEU A 147 11.38 -18.65 18.94
C LEU A 147 10.07 -17.93 18.58
N GLU A 148 9.03 -18.06 19.42
CA GLU A 148 7.77 -17.34 19.26
C GLU A 148 7.94 -15.83 19.50
N GLU A 149 8.76 -15.43 20.48
CA GLU A 149 9.03 -14.01 20.76
C GLU A 149 9.94 -13.35 19.70
N ASP A 150 10.90 -14.09 19.14
CA ASP A 150 11.82 -13.64 18.08
C ASP A 150 11.27 -13.85 16.65
N GLU A 151 10.00 -14.27 16.48
CA GLU A 151 9.35 -14.60 15.19
C GLU A 151 9.49 -13.52 14.10
N LYS A 152 9.74 -12.27 14.50
CA LYS A 152 9.75 -11.12 13.59
C LYS A 152 10.97 -11.02 12.68
N LEU A 153 11.98 -11.87 12.89
CA LEU A 153 13.30 -11.76 12.25
C LEU A 153 13.82 -13.06 11.66
N ILE A 154 13.21 -14.16 12.07
CA ILE A 154 13.79 -15.48 12.00
C ILE A 154 12.69 -16.48 11.64
N ARG A 155 12.84 -17.18 10.52
CA ARG A 155 11.92 -18.23 10.09
C ARG A 155 12.46 -19.59 10.53
N VAL A 156 11.66 -20.34 11.27
CA VAL A 156 11.96 -21.75 11.56
C VAL A 156 11.57 -22.61 10.35
N GLU A 157 12.54 -23.28 9.74
CA GLU A 157 12.30 -24.15 8.58
C GLU A 157 12.02 -25.59 9.00
N SER A 158 12.79 -26.10 9.96
CA SER A 158 12.61 -27.45 10.47
C SER A 158 13.02 -27.52 11.93
N LEU A 159 12.17 -28.12 12.75
CA LEU A 159 12.49 -28.49 14.12
C LEU A 159 12.32 -30.00 14.25
N SER A 160 13.40 -30.70 14.57
CA SER A 160 13.39 -32.14 14.85
C SER A 160 13.84 -32.38 16.27
N VAL A 161 13.04 -33.15 17.03
CA VAL A 161 13.35 -33.50 18.41
C VAL A 161 13.47 -35.02 18.48
N VAL A 162 14.66 -35.49 18.85
CA VAL A 162 14.96 -36.91 19.01
C VAL A 162 15.26 -37.18 20.47
N TYR A 163 14.47 -38.06 21.06
CA TYR A 163 14.73 -38.57 22.40
C TYR A 163 15.70 -39.75 22.32
N ARG A 164 16.78 -39.70 23.10
CA ARG A 164 17.66 -40.85 23.32
C ARG A 164 17.57 -41.27 24.79
N PRO A 165 17.23 -42.55 25.07
CA PRO A 165 17.26 -43.06 26.44
C PRO A 165 18.72 -43.17 26.91
N ALA A 166 19.20 -42.11 27.57
CA ALA A 166 20.46 -42.05 28.28
C ALA A 166 20.21 -41.66 29.75
N LYS A 167 21.26 -41.75 30.59
CA LYS A 167 21.17 -41.63 32.05
C LYS A 167 20.51 -40.33 32.56
N ASP A 168 20.56 -39.27 31.75
CA ASP A 168 20.01 -37.94 32.05
C ASP A 168 18.86 -37.51 31.13
N PHE A 169 18.36 -38.42 30.28
CA PHE A 169 17.24 -38.16 29.35
C PHE A 169 17.35 -36.90 28.46
N PRO A 170 18.52 -36.59 27.86
CA PRO A 170 18.64 -35.38 27.03
C PRO A 170 17.83 -35.52 25.73
N LEU A 171 17.10 -34.46 25.39
CA LEU A 171 16.47 -34.27 24.08
C LEU A 171 17.51 -33.69 23.13
N PHE A 172 17.70 -34.34 21.98
CA PHE A 172 18.52 -33.82 20.90
C PHE A 172 17.62 -33.07 19.94
N VAL A 173 17.84 -31.76 19.84
CA VAL A 173 17.04 -30.86 19.02
C VAL A 173 17.87 -30.42 17.84
N THR A 174 17.39 -30.64 16.62
CA THR A 174 17.95 -30.06 15.41
C THR A 174 17.00 -28.98 14.94
N LEU A 175 17.46 -27.73 14.96
CA LEU A 175 16.70 -26.55 14.59
C LEU A 175 17.35 -25.92 13.36
N ARG A 176 16.61 -25.85 12.26
CA ARG A 176 17.00 -25.11 11.06
C ARG A 176 16.26 -23.80 11.00
N VAL A 177 17.03 -22.75 10.78
CA VAL A 177 16.59 -21.39 10.87
C VAL A 177 17.05 -20.62 9.65
N GLY A 178 16.12 -19.90 9.01
CA GLY A 178 16.39 -18.96 7.94
C GLY A 178 16.21 -17.52 8.41
N THR A 179 17.09 -16.62 7.99
CA THR A 179 16.87 -15.17 8.10
C THR A 179 16.90 -14.54 6.71
N LEU A 180 15.89 -13.72 6.44
CA LEU A 180 15.77 -12.99 5.19
C LEU A 180 16.86 -11.94 5.12
N PHE A 181 17.65 -11.99 4.05
CA PHE A 181 18.59 -10.93 3.73
C PHE A 181 17.96 -10.03 2.68
N VAL A 182 17.68 -8.79 3.07
CA VAL A 182 17.35 -7.76 2.09
C VAL A 182 18.51 -6.80 2.06
N ASP A 183 19.13 -6.65 0.88
CA ASP A 183 20.17 -5.67 0.68
C ASP A 183 19.57 -4.27 0.90
N THR A 184 19.91 -3.66 2.04
CA THR A 184 19.45 -2.32 2.42
C THR A 184 19.87 -1.26 1.38
N THR A 185 20.92 -1.51 0.60
CA THR A 185 21.37 -0.65 -0.50
C THR A 185 20.38 -0.68 -1.68
N SER A 186 19.88 -1.87 -1.98
CA SER A 186 18.85 -2.10 -3.00
C SER A 186 17.50 -1.52 -2.57
N LEU A 187 17.10 -1.72 -1.30
CA LEU A 187 15.89 -1.12 -0.71
C LEU A 187 15.94 0.41 -0.72
N LYS A 188 17.07 1.02 -0.33
CA LYS A 188 17.25 2.48 -0.35
C LYS A 188 17.19 3.05 -1.76
N THR A 189 17.69 2.32 -2.76
CA THR A 189 17.55 2.71 -4.17
C THR A 189 16.08 2.73 -4.61
N VAL A 190 15.33 1.69 -4.27
CA VAL A 190 13.89 1.58 -4.57
C VAL A 190 13.08 2.65 -3.82
N LEU A 191 13.39 2.90 -2.54
CA LEU A 191 12.77 3.96 -1.74
C LEU A 191 13.06 5.36 -2.29
N ASN A 192 14.31 5.62 -2.70
CA ASN A 192 14.68 6.90 -3.31
C ASN A 192 14.01 7.11 -4.67
N GLN A 193 13.80 6.05 -5.46
CA GLN A 193 13.04 6.11 -6.71
C GLN A 193 11.53 6.31 -6.47
N ALA A 194 10.97 5.72 -5.42
CA ALA A 194 9.57 5.90 -5.04
C ALA A 194 9.28 7.29 -4.47
N SER A 195 10.26 7.93 -3.81
CA SER A 195 10.13 9.29 -3.28
C SER A 195 10.32 10.40 -4.34
N GLN A 196 10.82 10.07 -5.54
CA GLN A 196 11.07 11.02 -6.62
C GLN A 196 9.98 11.03 -7.71
N ASN A 197 9.00 10.13 -7.64
CA ASN A 197 7.82 10.09 -8.51
C ASN A 197 6.56 10.53 -7.77
#